data_AF-A0A662UKX9-F1
#
_entry.id   AF-A0A662UKX9-F1
#
_cell.length_a   1.000
_cell.length_b   1.000
_cell.length_c   1.000
_cell.angle_alpha   90.00
_cell.angle_beta   90.00
_cell.angle_gamma   90.00
#
_symmetry.space_group_name_H-M   'P 1'
#
loop_
_entity.id
_entity.type
_entity.pdbx_description
1 polymer ?
#
loop_
_entity_poly.entity_id
_entity_poly.type
_entity_poly.pdbx_seq_one_letter_code
_entity_poly.pdbx_strand_id
1 'polypeptide(L)' 'MTVWKLRCTICKTEWILKVSYNISDFKRIYHYCKVCKRNTYHEIIGKVEDSEETAASEKHE' A
#
# COMPACT_ATOMS: atom_id res chain seq x y z
N MET A 1 15.26 6.63 2.01
CA MET A 1 14.56 5.41 1.54
C MET A 1 13.08 5.74 1.49
N THR A 2 12.38 5.48 0.40
CA THR A 2 10.97 5.85 0.28
C THR A 2 10.11 4.69 0.76
N VAL A 3 9.14 5.00 1.62
CA VAL A 3 8.24 4.02 2.20
C VAL A 3 6.86 4.22 1.59
N TRP A 4 6.25 3.16 1.11
CA TRP A 4 4.96 3.20 0.44
C TRP A 4 3.98 2.27 1.11
N LYS A 5 2.78 2.78 1.36
CA LYS A 5 1.67 1.99 1.85
C LYS A 5 0.88 1.46 0.66
N LEU A 6 0.66 0.16 0.67
CA LEU A 6 0.00 -0.56 -0.41
C LEU A 6 -1.16 -1.37 0.16
N ARG A 7 -2.21 -1.62 -0.64
CA ARG A 7 -3.40 -2.40 -0.22
C ARG A 7 -3.73 -3.47 -1.24
N CYS A 8 -3.90 -4.71 -0.79
CA CYS A 8 -4.30 -5.82 -1.67
C CYS A 8 -5.71 -5.57 -2.23
N THR A 9 -5.90 -5.70 -3.53
CA THR A 9 -7.22 -5.49 -4.14
C THR A 9 -8.22 -6.57 -3.74
N ILE A 10 -7.74 -7.77 -3.37
CA ILE A 10 -8.55 -8.95 -3.03
C ILE A 10 -8.95 -8.96 -1.55
N CYS A 11 -7.98 -9.11 -0.63
CA CYS A 11 -8.25 -9.26 0.80
C CYS A 11 -8.19 -7.95 1.60
N LYS A 12 -7.88 -6.82 0.94
CA LYS A 12 -7.75 -5.49 1.54
C LYS A 12 -6.67 -5.34 2.62
N THR A 13 -5.84 -6.35 2.85
CA THR A 13 -4.67 -6.23 3.74
C THR A 13 -3.71 -5.17 3.24
N GLU A 14 -3.24 -4.34 4.16
CA GLU A 14 -2.28 -3.28 3.92
C GLU A 14 -0.87 -3.76 4.24
N TRP A 15 0.11 -3.25 3.50
CA TRP A 15 1.50 -3.61 3.69
C TRP A 15 2.42 -2.44 3.32
N ILE A 16 3.63 -2.47 3.88
CA ILE A 16 4.63 -1.44 3.71
C ILE A 16 5.71 -1.93 2.75
N LEU A 17 5.89 -1.22 1.64
CA LEU A 17 6.94 -1.46 0.67
C LEU A 17 8.02 -0.38 0.84
N LYS A 18 9.22 -0.81 1.23
CA LYS A 18 10.40 0.07 1.35
C LYS A 18 11.27 -0.09 0.11
N VAL A 19 11.35 0.95 -0.73
CA VAL A 19 12.11 0.94 -1.98
C VAL A 19 12.78 2.30 -2.22
N SER A 20 13.87 2.33 -2.98
CA SER A 20 14.53 3.59 -3.38
C SER A 20 13.84 4.27 -4.57
N TYR A 21 12.99 3.55 -5.29
CA TYR A 21 12.29 4.06 -6.48
C TYR A 21 11.00 4.79 -6.12
N ASN A 22 10.67 5.86 -6.86
CA ASN A 22 9.37 6.51 -6.75
C ASN A 22 8.32 5.73 -7.54
N ILE A 23 7.30 5.21 -6.86
CA ILE A 23 6.24 4.42 -7.48
C ILE A 23 4.93 5.19 -7.63
N SER A 24 4.90 6.51 -7.43
CA SER A 24 3.68 7.33 -7.53
C SER A 24 2.97 7.23 -8.86
N ASP A 25 3.70 7.00 -9.96
CA ASP A 25 3.14 6.98 -11.31
C ASP A 25 2.47 5.63 -11.67
N PHE A 26 2.65 4.59 -10.85
CA PHE A 26 2.00 3.31 -11.10
C PHE A 26 0.58 3.29 -10.54
N LYS A 27 -0.37 2.85 -11.35
CA LYS A 27 -1.75 2.63 -10.88
C LYS A 27 -1.83 1.50 -9.84
N ARG A 28 -1.08 0.41 -10.07
CA ARG A 28 -1.10 -0.81 -9.25
C ARG A 28 0.24 -1.53 -9.33
N ILE A 29 0.56 -2.29 -8.29
CA ILE A 29 1.76 -3.12 -8.20
C ILE A 29 1.35 -4.58 -8.10
N TYR A 30 2.05 -5.45 -8.82
CA TYR A 30 1.87 -6.89 -8.69
C TYR A 30 2.80 -7.42 -7.60
N HIS A 31 2.21 -7.93 -6.51
CA HIS A 31 2.97 -8.39 -5.34
C HIS A 31 2.33 -9.60 -4.66
N TYR A 32 3.14 -10.38 -3.94
CA TYR A 32 2.71 -11.51 -3.16
C TYR A 32 1.94 -11.09 -1.89
N CYS A 33 0.66 -11.42 -1.81
CA CYS A 33 -0.12 -11.17 -0.61
C CYS A 33 0.01 -12.35 0.36
N LYS A 34 0.53 -12.10 1.57
CA LYS A 34 0.67 -13.12 2.63
C LYS A 34 -0.66 -13.70 3.12
N VAL A 35 -1.75 -12.92 3.03
CA VAL A 35 -3.10 -13.35 3.44
C VAL A 35 -3.77 -14.19 2.34
N CYS A 36 -3.67 -13.78 1.08
CA CYS A 36 -4.21 -14.56 -0.05
C CYS A 36 -3.33 -15.76 -0.44
N LYS A 37 -2.08 -15.80 0.03
CA LYS A 37 -1.05 -16.78 -0.31
C LYS A 37 -0.75 -16.89 -1.80
N ARG A 38 -0.95 -15.80 -2.56
CA ARG A 38 -0.71 -15.73 -4.01
C ARG A 38 -0.34 -14.31 -4.41
N ASN A 39 0.24 -14.17 -5.60
CA ASN A 39 0.45 -12.86 -6.21
C ASN A 39 -0.89 -12.23 -6.57
N THR A 40 -1.05 -10.95 -6.22
CA THR A 40 -2.25 -10.17 -6.47
C THR A 40 -1.86 -8.74 -6.81
N TYR A 41 -2.78 -8.02 -7.45
CA TYR A 41 -2.61 -6.58 -7.61
C TYR A 41 -2.82 -5.87 -6.28
N HIS A 42 -2.00 -4.87 -6.03
CA HIS A 42 -2.08 -3.98 -4.89
C HIS A 42 -2.22 -2.55 -5.39
N GLU A 43 -3.07 -1.79 -4.74
CA GLU A 43 -3.26 -0.35 -4.97
C GLU A 43 -2.24 0.42 -4.12
N ILE A 44 -1.69 1.50 -4.68
CA ILE A 44 -0.80 2.39 -3.95
C ILE A 44 -1.66 3.37 -3.17
N ILE A 45 -1.61 3.27 -1.84
CA ILE A 45 -2.39 4.15 -0.95
C ILE A 45 -1.68 5.49 -0.80
N GLY A 46 -0.36 5.49 -0.70
CA GLY A 46 0.43 6.71 -0.61
C GLY A 46 1.84 6.46 -0.09
N LYS A 47 2.63 7.53 -0.11
CA LYS A 47 3.94 7.55 0.55
C LYS A 47 3.72 7.68 2.05
N VAL A 48 4.45 6.89 2.83
CA VAL A 48 4.51 7.04 4.29
C VAL A 48 5.66 8.02 4.55
N GLU A 49 5.30 9.24 4.92
CA GLU A 49 6.28 10.18 5.45
C GLU A 49 6.60 9.79 6.89
N ASP A 50 7.86 9.98 7.30
CA ASP A 50 8.28 9.77 8.68
C ASP A 50 7.72 10.93 9.51
N SER A 51 6.43 10.85 9.80
CA SER A 51 5.70 11.76 10.65
C SER A 51 4.65 10.88 11.33
N GLU A 52 4.83 10.71 12.63
CA GLU A 52 3.84 10.08 13.49
C GLU A 52 2.45 10.70 13.22
N GLU A 53 1.40 9.87 13.30
CA GLU A 53 -0.03 10.21 13.14
C GLU A 53 -0.50 10.59 11.72
N THR A 54 -1.35 9.79 11.06
CA THR A 54 -2.75 9.60 11.48
C THR A 54 -3.34 8.34 10.84
N ALA A 55 -3.94 7.49 11.68
CA ALA A 55 -4.82 6.40 11.29
C ALA A 55 -6.24 6.91 11.02
N ALA A 56 -6.97 6.18 10.16
CA ALA A 56 -8.41 6.29 9.82
C ALA A 56 -8.80 7.56 9.02
N SER A 57 -9.38 7.55 7.82
CA SER A 57 -10.46 6.71 7.25
C SER A 57 -11.68 6.56 8.15
N GLU A 58 -12.49 7.61 8.21
CA GLU A 58 -13.94 7.59 8.48
C GLU A 58 -14.61 8.24 7.25
N LYS A 59 -15.22 7.45 6.34
CA LYS A 59 -16.68 7.22 6.20
C LYS A 59 -17.49 8.54 6.12
N HIS A 60 -18.00 8.92 4.94
CA HIS A 60 -19.35 8.59 4.45
C HIS A 60 -20.45 9.23 5.30
N GLU A 61 -20.94 10.40 4.90
CA GLU A 61 -22.36 10.78 4.64
C GLU A 61 -22.44 12.27 4.26
#